data_AF-A0A936B325-F1
#
_entry.id   AF-A0A936B325-F1
#
_cell.length_a   1.000
_cell.length_b   1.000
_cell.length_c   1.000
_cell.angle_alpha   90.00
_cell.angle_beta   90.00
_cell.angle_gamma   90.00
#
_symmetry.space_group_name_H-M   'P 1'
#
loop_
_entity.id
_entity.type
_entity.pdbx_description
1 polymer ?
#
loop_
_entity_poly.entity_id
_entity_poly.type
_entity_poly.pdbx_seq_one_letter_code
_entity_poly.pdbx_strand_id
1 'polypeptide(L)' 'MSNTLERVVGKAVLDVNFWTALVTDAEAALTKAGFSLSNAQMARLQAGLAKTGKGSNAQTLFANIRAFSGEIADYWR' A
#
# COMPACT_ATOMS: atom_id res chain seq x y z
N MET A 1 -0.10 9.15 -18.10
CA MET A 1 0.08 7.70 -17.83
C MET A 1 -0.31 7.46 -16.38
N SER A 2 -1.37 6.68 -16.13
CA SER A 2 -1.84 6.43 -14.77
C SER A 2 -0.90 5.44 -14.08
N ASN A 3 -0.30 5.86 -12.97
CA ASN A 3 0.72 5.12 -12.25
C ASN A 3 0.05 3.95 -11.51
N THR A 4 0.30 2.69 -11.92
CA THR A 4 -0.35 1.50 -11.32
C THR A 4 -0.19 1.45 -9.79
N LEU A 5 0.95 1.92 -9.27
CA LEU A 5 1.19 2.01 -7.83
C LEU A 5 0.25 3.01 -7.14
N GLU A 6 -0.01 4.17 -7.72
CA GLU A 6 -0.96 5.15 -7.13
C GLU A 6 -2.37 4.56 -7.04
N ARG A 7 -2.78 3.76 -8.02
CA ARG A 7 -4.09 3.07 -7.99
C ARG A 7 -4.14 2.02 -6.88
N VAL A 8 -3.04 1.30 -6.65
CA VAL A 8 -2.91 0.35 -5.54
C VAL A 8 -3.01 1.08 -4.20
N VAL A 9 -2.27 2.17 -4.04
CA VAL A 9 -2.26 2.97 -2.80
C VAL A 9 -3.64 3.58 -2.56
N GLY A 10 -4.25 4.19 -3.59
CA GLY A 10 -5.60 4.75 -3.51
C GLY A 10 -6.65 3.71 -3.14
N LYS A 11 -6.57 2.48 -3.68
CA LYS A 11 -7.43 1.38 -3.25
C LYS A 11 -7.18 1.01 -1.80
N ALA A 12 -5.92 0.94 -1.36
CA ALA A 12 -5.58 0.58 0.01
C ALA A 12 -6.04 1.63 1.05
N VAL A 13 -6.13 2.91 0.66
CA VAL A 13 -6.73 3.98 1.47
C VAL A 13 -8.23 3.78 1.67
N LEU A 14 -8.94 3.35 0.63
CA LEU A 14 -10.40 3.25 0.63
C LEU A 14 -10.91 1.87 1.07
N ASP A 15 -10.07 0.84 1.02
CA ASP A 15 -10.43 -0.56 1.21
C ASP A 15 -9.52 -1.19 2.28
N VAL A 16 -10.02 -1.21 3.53
CA VAL A 16 -9.34 -1.78 4.70
C VAL A 16 -9.02 -3.27 4.52
N ASN A 17 -9.88 -4.02 3.82
CA ASN A 17 -9.64 -5.44 3.56
C ASN A 17 -8.49 -5.62 2.59
N PHE A 18 -8.42 -4.77 1.56
CA PHE A 18 -7.31 -4.76 0.63
C PHE A 18 -6.00 -4.34 1.31
N TRP A 19 -5.99 -3.30 2.14
CA TRP A 19 -4.81 -2.93 2.93
C TRP A 19 -4.33 -4.07 3.84
N THR A 20 -5.25 -4.71 4.56
CA THR A 20 -4.90 -5.84 5.44
C THR A 20 -4.28 -6.97 4.64
N ALA A 21 -4.86 -7.32 3.49
CA ALA A 21 -4.28 -8.28 2.57
C ALA A 21 -2.89 -7.83 2.08
N LEU A 22 -2.71 -6.54 1.75
CA LEU A 22 -1.45 -5.97 1.27
C LEU A 22 -0.33 -6.06 2.32
N VAL A 23 -0.65 -5.83 3.59
CA VAL A 23 0.29 -5.90 4.73
C VAL A 23 0.63 -7.35 5.09
N THR A 24 -0.30 -8.28 4.87
CA THR A 24 -0.08 -9.72 5.08
C THR A 24 0.75 -10.33 3.96
N ASP A 25 0.33 -10.12 2.70
CA ASP A 25 0.95 -10.64 1.50
C ASP A 25 0.65 -9.69 0.32
N ALA A 26 1.58 -8.78 0.06
CA ALA A 26 1.43 -7.78 -0.98
C ALA A 26 1.25 -8.40 -2.37
N GLU A 27 1.98 -9.47 -2.69
CA GLU A 27 1.98 -10.07 -4.03
C GLU A 27 0.66 -10.80 -4.32
N ALA A 28 0.17 -11.58 -3.34
CA ALA A 28 -1.13 -12.23 -3.44
C ALA A 28 -2.28 -11.21 -3.49
N ALA A 29 -2.22 -10.15 -2.67
CA ALA A 29 -3.24 -9.11 -2.64
C ALA A 29 -3.35 -8.36 -3.97
N LEU A 30 -2.21 -8.00 -4.57
CA LEU A 30 -2.15 -7.33 -5.87
C LEU A 30 -2.66 -8.21 -6.99
N THR A 31 -2.24 -9.48 -7.02
CA THR A 31 -2.70 -10.47 -8.00
C THR A 31 -4.22 -10.63 -7.94
N LYS A 32 -4.77 -10.76 -6.73
CA LYS A 32 -6.23 -10.87 -6.52
C LYS A 32 -6.99 -9.60 -6.92
N ALA A 33 -6.36 -8.44 -6.80
CA ALA A 33 -6.94 -7.17 -7.22
C ALA A 33 -6.68 -6.83 -8.71
N GLY A 34 -5.98 -7.69 -9.45
CA GLY A 34 -5.66 -7.48 -10.86
C GLY A 34 -4.60 -6.42 -11.12
N PHE A 35 -3.76 -6.10 -10.12
CA PHE A 35 -2.64 -5.18 -10.28
C PHE A 35 -1.36 -5.95 -10.58
N SER A 36 -0.64 -5.48 -11.60
CA SER A 36 0.72 -5.91 -11.91
C SER A 36 1.66 -4.73 -11.71
N LEU A 37 2.55 -4.84 -10.72
CA LEU A 37 3.58 -3.85 -10.44
C LEU A 37 4.93 -4.39 -10.88
N SER A 38 5.83 -3.51 -11.31
CA SER A 38 7.22 -3.90 -11.58
C SER A 38 7.97 -4.20 -10.28
N ASN A 39 9.08 -4.94 -10.35
CA ASN A 39 9.92 -5.24 -9.18
C ASN A 39 10.33 -3.98 -8.40
N ALA A 40 10.61 -2.87 -9.09
CA ALA A 40 10.94 -1.59 -8.46
C ALA A 40 9.74 -0.97 -7.71
N GLN A 41 8.53 -1.07 -8.29
CA GLN A 41 7.30 -0.62 -7.62
C GLN A 41 6.95 -1.53 -6.44
N MET A 42 7.23 -2.84 -6.54
CA MET A 42 7.05 -3.80 -5.45
C MET A 42 7.96 -3.49 -4.27
N ALA A 43 9.25 -3.25 -4.52
CA ALA A 43 10.21 -2.89 -3.50
C ALA A 43 9.80 -1.60 -2.78
N ARG A 44 9.31 -0.60 -3.52
CA ARG A 44 8.77 0.66 -2.95
C ARG A 44 7.54 0.42 -2.09
N LEU A 45 6.61 -0.42 -2.56
CA LEU A 45 5.41 -0.78 -1.81
C LEU A 45 5.77 -1.46 -0.49
N GLN A 46 6.63 -2.48 -0.54
CA GLN A 46 7.10 -3.20 0.65
C GLN A 46 7.86 -2.29 1.62
N ALA A 47 8.71 -1.39 1.12
CA ALA A 47 9.44 -0.43 1.96
C ALA A 47 8.49 0.52 2.69
N GLY A 48 7.44 1.03 2.02
CA GLY A 48 6.43 1.87 2.68
C GLY A 48 5.58 1.08 3.68
N LEU A 49 5.21 -0.17 3.35
CA LEU A 49 4.45 -1.05 4.26
C LEU A 49 5.26 -1.35 5.53
N ALA A 50 6.57 -1.63 5.39
CA ALA A 50 7.47 -1.87 6.51
C ALA A 50 7.58 -0.66 7.45
N LYS A 51 7.60 0.57 6.91
CA LYS A 51 7.61 1.80 7.71
C LYS A 51 6.30 2.04 8.47
N THR A 52 5.18 1.61 7.90
CA THR A 52 3.86 1.98 8.44
C THR A 52 3.41 1.16 9.63
N GLY A 53 4.13 0.12 10.05
CA GLY A 53 3.86 -0.61 11.29
C GLY A 53 2.54 -1.40 11.29
N LYS A 54 2.55 -2.60 11.86
CA LYS A 54 1.35 -3.44 12.01
C LYS A 54 0.52 -2.97 13.21
N GLY A 55 -0.26 -1.91 13.06
CA GLY A 55 -1.19 -1.44 14.09
C GLY A 55 -2.44 -2.31 14.18
N SER A 56 -2.72 -2.91 15.34
CA SER A 56 -3.79 -3.90 15.54
C SER A 56 -5.21 -3.32 15.72
N ASN A 57 -5.44 -2.03 15.50
CA ASN A 57 -6.77 -1.42 15.62
C ASN A 57 -7.08 -0.46 14.44
N ALA A 58 -8.36 -0.30 14.10
CA ALA A 58 -8.79 0.41 12.89
C ALA A 58 -8.30 1.88 12.84
N GLN A 59 -8.19 2.56 13.98
CA GLN A 59 -7.67 3.93 14.06
C GLN A 59 -6.18 4.01 13.74
N THR A 60 -5.36 3.09 14.26
CA THR A 60 -3.93 3.00 13.89
C THR A 60 -3.80 2.57 12.44
N LEU A 61 -4.68 1.69 11.95
CA LEU A 61 -4.70 1.28 10.55
C LEU A 61 -4.89 2.48 9.61
N PHE A 62 -5.89 3.34 9.84
CA PHE A 62 -6.11 4.53 9.01
C PHE A 62 -4.98 5.55 9.13
N ALA A 63 -4.40 5.73 10.32
CA ALA A 63 -3.22 6.58 10.50
C ALA A 63 -2.02 6.05 9.70
N ASN A 64 -1.80 4.73 9.74
CA ASN A 64 -0.73 4.05 9.02
C ASN A 64 -0.94 4.11 7.51
N ILE A 65 -2.17 3.94 7.02
CA ILE A 65 -2.50 4.07 5.60
C ILE A 65 -2.30 5.52 5.09
N ARG A 66 -2.67 6.52 5.91
CA ARG A 66 -2.44 7.93 5.58
C ARG A 66 -0.94 8.26 5.57
N ALA A 67 -0.19 7.77 6.56
CA ALA A 67 1.27 7.90 6.62
C ALA A 67 1.94 7.22 5.42
N PHE A 68 1.47 6.03 5.03
CA PHE A 68 1.93 5.31 3.84
C PHE A 68 1.72 6.11 2.56
N SER A 69 0.53 6.70 2.42
CA SER A 69 0.20 7.54 1.27
C SER A 69 1.06 8.81 1.21
N GLY A 70 1.39 9.38 2.39
CA GLY A 70 2.32 10.51 2.51
C GLY A 70 3.76 10.13 2.15
N GLU A 71 4.27 9.02 2.68
CA GLU A 71 5.61 8.49 2.37
C GLU A 71 5.76 8.17 0.89
N ILE A 72 4.74 7.57 0.27
CA ILE A 72 4.73 7.37 -1.19
C ILE A 72 4.59 8.70 -1.91
N ALA A 73 3.84 9.69 -1.44
CA ALA A 73 3.81 10.99 -2.12
C ALA A 73 5.17 11.71 -2.06
N ASP A 74 5.87 11.68 -0.92
CA ASP A 74 7.16 12.35 -0.73
C ASP A 74 8.31 11.61 -1.44
N TYR A 75 8.30 10.28 -1.51
CA TYR A 75 9.32 9.49 -2.23
C TYR A 75 9.28 9.70 -3.76
N TRP A 76 8.29 10.44 -4.28
CA TRP A 76 8.09 10.73 -5.70
C TRP A 76 8.34 12.19 -6.08
N ARG A 77 8.62 13.06 -5.09
CA ARG A 77 9.13 14.42 -5.31
C ARG A 77 10.62 14.37 -5.63
#